data_AF-A0A3N5EEJ7-F1
#
_entry.id   AF-A0A3N5EEJ7-F1
#
_cell.length_a   1.000
_cell.length_b   1.000
_cell.length_c   1.000
_cell.angle_alpha   90.00
_cell.angle_beta   90.00
_cell.angle_gamma   90.00
#
_symmetry.space_group_name_H-M   'P 1'
#
loop_
_entity.id
_entity.type
_entity.pdbx_description
1 polymer ?
#
loop_
_entity_poly.entity_id
_entity_poly.type
_entity_poly.pdbx_seq_one_letter_code
_entity_poly.pdbx_strand_id
1 'polypeptide(L)'
;MPNIHPFLVHFPVALLTTALVFDLLGILLSREELSNVGWWAQLAGTIGIAAAVISGLVAESQALIPPAAAATFDTHQQLAFVTAGAFTALLLWRVGMRTRIDTTRRLLFISLFAVALACLWAGAWYGAELVYRFGIGFVLITP
;
A
#
# COMPACT_ATOMS: atom_id res chain seq x y z
N MET A 1 8.95 -21.41 6.43
CA MET A 1 8.11 -21.40 5.20
C MET A 1 8.73 -20.42 4.21
N PRO A 2 8.53 -20.54 2.89
CA PRO A 2 9.01 -19.53 1.95
C PRO A 2 8.45 -18.16 2.34
N ASN A 3 9.25 -17.10 2.22
CA ASN A 3 8.78 -15.75 2.52
C ASN A 3 7.72 -15.34 1.48
N ILE A 4 6.45 -15.35 1.87
CA ILE A 4 5.33 -14.98 1.00
C ILE A 4 5.13 -13.46 0.90
N HIS A 5 5.77 -12.69 1.78
CA HIS A 5 5.57 -11.24 1.88
C HIS A 5 5.81 -10.51 0.55
N PRO A 6 6.91 -10.76 -0.22
CA PRO A 6 7.12 -10.10 -1.50
C PRO A 6 5.98 -10.32 -2.51
N PHE A 7 5.34 -11.49 -2.49
CA PHE A 7 4.18 -11.77 -3.33
C PHE A 7 2.96 -10.97 -2.90
N LEU A 8 2.72 -10.87 -1.59
CA LEU A 8 1.56 -10.16 -1.04
C LEU A 8 1.62 -8.64 -1.25
N VAL A 9 2.81 -8.05 -1.36
CA VAL A 9 2.99 -6.61 -1.61
C VAL A 9 2.47 -6.16 -2.99
N HIS A 10 2.42 -7.06 -3.99
CA HIS A 10 1.92 -6.69 -5.32
C HIS A 10 0.43 -6.33 -5.34
N PHE A 11 -0.38 -6.97 -4.49
CA PHE A 11 -1.82 -6.73 -4.42
C PHE A 11 -2.18 -5.30 -4.02
N PRO A 12 -1.73 -4.76 -2.86
CA PRO A 12 -2.03 -3.38 -2.50
C PRO A 12 -1.47 -2.39 -3.51
N VAL A 13 -0.28 -2.62 -4.07
CA VAL A 13 0.31 -1.75 -5.11
C VAL A 13 -0.60 -1.67 -6.34
N ALA A 14 -1.02 -2.82 -6.88
CA ALA A 14 -1.87 -2.85 -8.08
C ALA A 14 -3.27 -2.29 -7.80
N LEU A 15 -3.91 -2.72 -6.70
CA LEU A 15 -5.29 -2.37 -6.38
C LEU A 15 -5.44 -0.89 -6.01
N LEU A 16 -4.52 -0.32 -5.23
CA LEU A 16 -4.60 1.09 -4.83
C LEU A 16 -4.22 2.03 -5.98
N THR A 17 -3.29 1.61 -6.86
CA THR A 17 -3.03 2.33 -8.12
C THR A 17 -4.28 2.32 -9.00
N THR A 18 -4.92 1.16 -9.16
CA THR A 18 -6.17 1.02 -9.90
C THR A 18 -7.27 1.89 -9.31
N ALA A 19 -7.39 1.92 -7.99
CA ALA A 19 -8.39 2.73 -7.30
C ALA A 19 -8.29 4.21 -7.67
N LEU A 20 -7.08 4.79 -7.60
CA LEU A 20 -6.86 6.19 -7.97
C LEU A 20 -7.19 6.46 -9.44
N VAL A 21 -6.76 5.58 -10.35
CA VAL A 21 -7.04 5.72 -11.79
C VAL A 21 -8.54 5.73 -12.05
N PHE A 22 -9.28 4.78 -11.49
CA PHE A 22 -10.72 4.68 -11.69
C PHE A 22 -11.49 5.81 -11.03
N ASP A 23 -11.04 6.29 -9.86
CA ASP A 23 -11.59 7.49 -9.24
C ASP A 23 -11.42 8.71 -10.16
N LEU A 24 -10.21 8.95 -10.68
CA LEU A 24 -9.93 10.04 -11.61
C LEU A 24 -10.77 9.95 -12.88
N LEU A 25 -10.88 8.77 -13.48
CA LEU A 25 -11.72 8.55 -14.66
C LEU A 25 -13.21 8.78 -14.35
N GLY A 26 -13.68 8.38 -13.17
CA GLY A 26 -15.03 8.66 -12.72
C GLY A 26 -15.31 10.17 -12.56
N ILE A 27 -14.30 10.95 -12.14
CA ILE A 27 -14.39 12.42 -12.14
C ILE A 27 -14.45 12.96 -13.57
N LEU A 28 -13.46 12.63 -14.39
CA LEU A 28 -13.25 13.23 -15.71
C LEU A 28 -14.37 12.88 -16.69
N LEU A 29 -14.88 11.65 -16.62
CA LEU A 29 -15.94 11.16 -17.50
C LEU A 29 -17.34 11.32 -16.89
N SER A 30 -17.44 11.84 -15.66
CA SER A 30 -18.70 11.96 -14.92
C SER A 30 -19.49 10.65 -14.86
N ARG A 31 -18.78 9.54 -14.57
CA ARG A 31 -19.35 8.18 -14.48
C ARG A 31 -19.19 7.61 -13.07
N GLU A 32 -20.31 7.43 -12.37
CA GLU A 32 -20.32 6.91 -11.00
C GLU A 32 -19.86 5.44 -10.94
N GLU A 33 -20.10 4.67 -11.99
CA GLU A 33 -19.70 3.26 -12.09
C GLU A 33 -18.18 3.10 -12.00
N LEU A 34 -17.42 4.02 -12.60
CA LEU A 34 -15.96 4.03 -12.51
C LEU A 34 -15.50 4.37 -11.09
N SER A 35 -16.17 5.31 -10.42
CA SER A 35 -15.87 5.63 -9.02
C SER A 35 -16.21 4.46 -8.09
N ASN A 36 -17.23 3.65 -8.41
CA ASN A 36 -17.55 2.43 -7.69
C ASN A 36 -16.46 1.37 -7.84
N VAL A 37 -15.87 1.21 -9.03
CA VAL A 37 -14.68 0.36 -9.20
C VAL A 37 -13.53 0.88 -8.34
N GLY A 38 -13.30 2.19 -8.32
CA GLY A 38 -12.30 2.83 -7.46
C GLY A 38 -12.51 2.52 -5.97
N TRP A 39 -13.75 2.56 -5.51
CA TRP A 39 -14.13 2.23 -4.14
C TRP A 39 -13.80 0.78 -3.76
N TRP A 40 -14.22 -0.19 -4.59
CA TRP A 40 -13.96 -1.62 -4.34
C TRP A 40 -12.46 -1.95 -4.42
N ALA A 41 -11.75 -1.35 -5.38
CA ALA A 41 -10.31 -1.49 -5.51
C ALA A 41 -9.58 -0.92 -4.28
N GLN A 42 -10.02 0.22 -3.72
CA GLN A 42 -9.46 0.74 -2.49
C GLN A 42 -9.70 -0.20 -1.31
N LEU A 43 -10.94 -0.68 -1.13
CA LEU A 43 -11.26 -1.62 -0.05
C LEU A 43 -10.38 -2.86 -0.11
N ALA A 44 -10.32 -3.51 -1.27
CA ALA A 44 -9.51 -4.70 -1.49
C ALA A 44 -8.00 -4.40 -1.31
N GLY A 45 -7.53 -3.25 -1.80
CA GLY A 45 -6.15 -2.79 -1.64
C GLY A 45 -5.77 -2.56 -0.19
N THR A 46 -6.64 -1.93 0.62
CA THR A 46 -6.41 -1.73 2.05
C THR A 46 -6.36 -3.05 2.81
N ILE A 47 -7.23 -4.02 2.47
CA ILE A 47 -7.14 -5.40 3.00
C ILE A 47 -5.81 -6.05 2.58
N GLY A 48 -5.38 -5.82 1.34
CA GLY A 48 -4.08 -6.25 0.83
C GLY A 48 -2.90 -5.66 1.62
N ILE A 49 -2.97 -4.39 2.03
CA ILE A 49 -1.95 -3.79 2.91
C ILE A 49 -1.90 -4.54 4.25
N ALA A 50 -3.05 -4.83 4.87
CA ALA A 50 -3.07 -5.56 6.14
C ALA A 50 -2.40 -6.94 5.99
N ALA A 51 -2.71 -7.68 4.91
CA ALA A 51 -2.06 -8.96 4.62
C ALA A 51 -0.54 -8.82 4.40
N ALA A 52 -0.11 -7.79 3.67
CA ALA A 52 1.30 -7.50 3.44
C ALA A 52 2.04 -7.13 4.73
N VAL A 53 1.46 -6.29 5.59
CA VAL A 53 2.04 -5.90 6.89
C VAL A 53 2.17 -7.13 7.80
N ILE A 54 1.11 -7.92 7.94
CA ILE A 54 1.13 -9.13 8.80
C ILE A 54 2.21 -10.11 8.31
N SER A 55 2.26 -10.40 7.01
CA SER A 55 3.28 -11.28 6.46
C SER A 55 4.69 -10.70 6.57
N GLY A 56 4.84 -9.37 6.50
CA GLY A 56 6.12 -8.67 6.68
C GLY A 56 6.65 -8.81 8.11
N LEU A 57 5.80 -8.64 9.12
CA LEU A 57 6.15 -8.84 10.53
C LEU A 57 6.54 -10.30 10.82
N VAL A 58 5.83 -11.26 10.21
CA VAL A 58 6.21 -12.68 10.29
C VAL A 58 7.58 -12.92 9.65
N ALA A 59 7.84 -12.32 8.49
CA ALA A 59 9.13 -12.44 7.82
C ALA A 59 10.28 -11.79 8.61
N GLU A 60 10.04 -10.60 9.19
CA GLU A 60 11.00 -9.90 10.06
C GLU A 60 11.41 -10.78 11.25
N SER A 61 10.45 -11.45 11.91
CA SER A 61 10.74 -12.31 13.07
C SER A 61 11.66 -13.50 12.77
N GLN A 62 11.84 -13.84 11.49
CA GLN A 62 12.65 -14.95 11.00
C GLN A 62 13.90 -14.49 10.23
N ALA A 63 14.04 -13.18 9.99
CA ALA A 63 15.07 -12.64 9.13
C ALA A 63 16.31 -12.21 9.94
N LEU A 64 17.49 -12.49 9.38
CA LEU A 64 18.73 -11.85 9.81
C LEU A 64 18.94 -10.59 8.96
N ILE A 65 18.83 -9.41 9.58
CA ILE A 65 19.01 -8.13 8.89
C ILE A 65 20.47 -7.67 9.10
N PRO A 66 21.33 -7.70 8.06
CA PRO A 66 22.71 -7.23 8.18
C PRO A 66 22.75 -5.71 8.43
N PRO A 67 23.77 -5.19 9.14
CA PRO A 67 23.89 -3.76 9.42
C PRO A 67 23.82 -2.86 8.17
N ALA A 68 24.36 -3.34 7.05
CA ALA A 68 24.33 -2.63 5.76
C ALA A 68 22.90 -2.43 5.19
N ALA A 69 21.94 -3.26 5.61
CA ALA A 69 20.54 -3.18 5.17
C ALA A 69 19.61 -2.51 6.19
N ALA A 70 20.08 -2.24 7.41
CA ALA A 70 19.24 -1.77 8.52
C ALA A 70 18.47 -0.48 8.19
N ALA A 71 19.14 0.52 7.60
CA ALA A 71 18.51 1.79 7.24
C ALA A 71 17.42 1.62 6.15
N THR A 72 17.70 0.78 5.13
CA THR A 72 16.72 0.44 4.09
C THR A 72 15.53 -0.30 4.68
N PHE A 73 15.79 -1.24 5.59
CA PHE A 73 14.76 -2.02 6.28
C PHE A 73 13.84 -1.12 7.12
N ASP A 74 14.41 -0.26 7.95
CA ASP A 74 13.66 0.67 8.79
C ASP A 74 12.81 1.62 7.95
N THR A 75 13.37 2.13 6.84
CA THR A 75 12.63 3.02 5.92
C THR A 75 11.46 2.29 5.27
N HIS A 76 11.68 1.06 4.79
CA HIS A 76 10.62 0.22 4.22
C HIS A 76 9.50 -0.03 5.24
N GLN A 77 9.86 -0.43 6.47
CA GLN A 77 8.92 -0.73 7.55
C GLN A 77 8.11 0.51 7.97
N GLN A 78 8.76 1.66 8.12
CA GLN A 78 8.07 2.91 8.42
C GLN A 78 7.08 3.31 7.32
N LEU A 79 7.49 3.20 6.05
CA LEU A 79 6.60 3.46 4.92
C LEU A 79 5.43 2.49 4.86
N ALA A 80 5.61 1.23 5.24
CA ALA A 80 4.54 0.25 5.33
C ALA A 80 3.48 0.66 6.37
N PHE A 81 3.90 1.08 7.57
CA PHE A 81 2.96 1.54 8.60
C PHE A 81 2.28 2.87 8.25
N VAL A 82 3.01 3.83 7.69
CA VAL A 82 2.44 5.10 7.20
C VAL A 82 1.38 4.81 6.13
N THR A 83 1.70 3.93 5.18
CA THR A 83 0.79 3.54 4.11
C THR A 83 -0.46 2.85 4.67
N ALA A 84 -0.31 1.91 5.60
CA ALA A 84 -1.42 1.23 6.25
C ALA A 84 -2.35 2.21 6.99
N GLY A 85 -1.78 3.13 7.78
CA GLY A 85 -2.56 4.15 8.47
C GLY A 85 -3.27 5.10 7.50
N ALA A 86 -2.57 5.58 6.48
CA ALA A 86 -3.10 6.53 5.50
C ALA A 86 -4.27 5.93 4.70
N PHE A 87 -4.11 4.73 4.13
CA PHE A 87 -5.18 4.10 3.35
C PHE A 87 -6.36 3.63 4.20
N THR A 88 -6.13 3.27 5.47
CA THR A 88 -7.20 3.00 6.42
C THR A 88 -7.99 4.28 6.72
N ALA A 89 -7.30 5.38 7.04
CA ALA A 89 -7.94 6.67 7.30
C ALA A 89 -8.72 7.18 6.08
N LEU A 90 -8.15 7.07 4.87
CA LEU A 90 -8.83 7.41 3.63
C LEU A 90 -10.04 6.53 3.37
N LEU A 91 -9.97 5.23 3.65
CA LEU A 91 -11.11 4.33 3.49
C LEU A 91 -12.24 4.69 4.46
N LEU A 92 -11.90 4.94 5.73
CA LEU A 92 -12.87 5.39 6.74
C LEU A 92 -13.50 6.73 6.36
N TRP A 93 -12.69 7.69 5.87
CA TRP A 93 -13.20 8.95 5.37
C TRP A 93 -14.18 8.74 4.22
N ARG A 94 -13.81 7.93 3.23
CA ARG A 94 -14.67 7.59 2.08
C ARG A 94 -15.98 6.92 2.51
N VAL A 95 -15.96 6.04 3.52
CA VAL A 95 -17.17 5.43 4.09
C VAL A 95 -18.05 6.46 4.82
N GLY A 96 -17.45 7.44 5.49
CA GLY A 96 -18.15 8.54 6.16
C GLY A 96 -18.76 9.58 5.21
N MET A 97 -18.27 9.68 3.98
CA MET A 97 -18.76 10.59 2.94
C MET A 97 -20.08 10.12 2.29
N ARG A 98 -21.10 9.78 3.08
CA ARG A 98 -22.42 9.29 2.56
C ARG A 98 -23.29 10.36 1.89
N THR A 99 -22.88 11.62 1.87
CA THR A 99 -23.67 12.76 1.35
C THR A 99 -22.93 13.50 0.23
N ARG A 100 -23.63 14.38 -0.51
CA ARG A 100 -23.05 15.16 -1.61
C ARG A 100 -21.75 15.86 -1.15
N ILE A 101 -20.64 15.44 -1.74
CA ILE A 101 -19.31 15.98 -1.47
C ILE A 101 -19.13 17.26 -2.29
N ASP A 102 -18.65 18.33 -1.67
CA ASP A 102 -18.24 19.53 -2.39
C ASP A 102 -16.93 19.28 -3.19
N THR A 103 -16.69 20.09 -4.22
CA THR A 103 -15.50 19.92 -5.08
C THR A 103 -14.20 19.96 -4.28
N THR A 104 -14.14 20.80 -3.24
CA THR A 104 -12.95 20.98 -2.40
C THR A 104 -12.56 19.71 -1.65
N ARG A 105 -13.50 19.05 -0.97
CA ARG A 105 -13.27 17.79 -0.24
C ARG A 105 -12.90 16.66 -1.20
N ARG A 106 -13.49 16.63 -2.39
CA ARG A 106 -13.13 15.64 -3.42
C ARG A 106 -11.69 15.82 -3.88
N LEU A 107 -11.28 17.05 -4.17
CA LEU A 107 -9.88 17.35 -4.54
C LEU A 107 -8.92 17.03 -3.41
N LEU A 108 -9.26 17.38 -2.17
CA LEU A 108 -8.45 17.05 -1.00
C LEU A 108 -8.28 15.54 -0.82
N PHE A 109 -9.37 14.77 -0.96
CA PHE A 109 -9.34 13.32 -0.89
C PHE A 109 -8.39 12.73 -1.95
N ILE A 110 -8.53 13.14 -3.21
CA ILE A 110 -7.70 12.64 -4.32
C ILE A 110 -6.23 13.01 -4.12
N SER A 111 -5.94 14.24 -3.68
CA SER A 111 -4.58 14.67 -3.39
C SER A 111 -3.92 13.85 -2.28
N LEU A 112 -4.64 13.61 -1.17
CA LEU A 112 -4.14 12.78 -0.07
C LEU A 112 -3.99 11.32 -0.47
N PHE A 113 -4.90 10.81 -1.30
CA PHE A 113 -4.78 9.47 -1.88
C PHE A 113 -3.53 9.34 -2.73
N ALA A 114 -3.25 10.32 -3.61
CA ALA A 114 -2.06 10.33 -4.45
C ALA A 114 -0.76 10.38 -3.62
N VAL A 115 -0.73 11.16 -2.54
CA VAL A 115 0.41 11.20 -1.60
C VAL A 115 0.58 9.86 -0.89
N ALA A 116 -0.51 9.26 -0.39
CA ALA A 116 -0.45 7.93 0.23
C ALA A 116 0.04 6.85 -0.75
N LEU A 117 -0.36 6.96 -2.03
CA LEU A 117 0.09 6.06 -3.09
C LEU A 117 1.58 6.23 -3.39
N ALA A 118 2.09 7.47 -3.38
CA ALA A 118 3.53 7.73 -3.52
C ALA A 118 4.32 7.10 -2.36
N CYS A 119 3.82 7.17 -1.13
CA CYS A 119 4.42 6.47 0.02
C CYS A 119 4.43 4.95 -0.16
N LEU A 120 3.33 4.37 -0.67
CA LEU A 120 3.25 2.94 -0.98
C LEU A 120 4.31 2.53 -2.02
N TRP A 121 4.46 3.30 -3.11
CA TRP A 121 5.46 3.03 -4.14
C TRP A 121 6.89 3.19 -3.63
N ALA A 122 7.16 4.20 -2.80
CA ALA A 122 8.45 4.35 -2.14
C ALA A 122 8.74 3.16 -1.22
N GLY A 123 7.75 2.69 -0.45
CA GLY A 123 7.86 1.49 0.38
C GLY A 123 8.15 0.25 -0.45
N ALA A 124 7.47 0.08 -1.59
CA ALA A 124 7.71 -1.02 -2.52
C ALA A 124 9.12 -0.97 -3.14
N TRP A 125 9.65 0.22 -3.43
CA TRP A 125 11.01 0.41 -3.91
C TRP A 125 12.06 -0.06 -2.90
N TYR A 126 11.97 0.41 -1.65
CA TYR A 126 12.89 -0.04 -0.60
C TYR A 126 12.73 -1.53 -0.30
N GLY A 127 11.50 -2.07 -0.38
CA GLY A 127 11.24 -3.51 -0.28
C GLY A 127 11.96 -4.30 -1.39
N ALA A 128 11.93 -3.81 -2.62
CA ALA A 128 12.67 -4.41 -3.73
C ALA A 128 14.19 -4.32 -3.50
N GLU A 129 14.70 -3.22 -2.96
CA GLU A 129 16.12 -3.06 -2.61
C GLU A 129 16.57 -4.09 -1.55
N LEU A 130 15.74 -4.37 -0.53
CA LEU A 130 15.98 -5.44 0.44
C LEU A 130 16.13 -6.80 -0.23
N VAL A 131 15.23 -7.11 -1.16
CA VAL A 131 15.20 -8.40 -1.88
C VAL A 131 16.37 -8.53 -2.85
N TYR A 132 16.57 -7.55 -3.73
CA TYR A 132 17.50 -7.66 -4.86
C TYR A 132 18.94 -7.24 -4.53
N ARG A 133 19.14 -6.26 -3.64
CA ARG A 133 20.48 -5.80 -3.25
C ARG A 133 21.03 -6.56 -2.05
N PHE A 134 20.17 -6.84 -1.07
CA PHE A 134 20.59 -7.42 0.20
C PHE A 134 20.20 -8.90 0.38
N GLY A 135 19.43 -9.48 -0.55
CA GLY A 135 18.99 -10.88 -0.49
C GLY A 135 17.94 -11.17 0.60
N ILE A 136 17.41 -10.14 1.26
CA ILE A 136 16.43 -10.24 2.34
C ILE A 136 15.07 -10.52 1.71
N GLY A 137 14.65 -11.78 1.75
CA GLY A 137 13.44 -12.25 1.06
C GLY A 137 13.56 -13.67 0.53
N PHE A 138 14.78 -14.17 0.32
CA PHE A 138 15.03 -15.50 -0.25
C PHE A 138 15.52 -16.55 0.75
N VAL A 139 15.68 -16.19 2.03
CA VAL A 139 16.55 -16.96 2.92
C VAL A 139 15.77 -17.82 3.91
N LEU A 140 15.74 -19.13 3.60
CA LEU A 140 15.81 -20.20 4.60
C LEU A 140 17.26 -20.24 5.11
N ILE A 141 17.56 -19.69 6.29
CA ILE A 141 18.69 -20.22 7.08
C ILE A 141 18.06 -21.11 8.14
N THR A 142 17.95 -22.39 7.82
CA THR A 142 18.11 -23.40 8.86
C THR A 142 19.60 -23.44 9.23
N PRO A 143 19.98 -23.45 10.52
CA PRO A 143 21.34 -23.82 10.91
C PRO A 143 21.68 -25.24 10.44
#